data_AF-A0A353F1V3-F1
#
_entry.id   AF-A0A353F1V3-F1
#
_cell.length_a   1.000
_cell.length_b   1.000
_cell.length_c   1.000
_cell.angle_alpha   90.00
_cell.angle_beta   90.00
_cell.angle_gamma   90.00
#
_symmetry.space_group_name_H-M   'P 1'
#
loop_
_entity.id
_entity.type
_entity.pdbx_description
1 polymer ?
#
loop_
_entity_poly.entity_id
_entity_poly.type
_entity_poly.pdbx_seq_one_letter_code
_entity_poly.pdbx_strand_id
1 'polypeptide(L)'
;MNPTDFYTRRDWLQKAGAGFGGLGLASLLADEGLLGTSDPLAPKIAHFPGKAKSVIWLFINGGPSQVDTWDYKPELEKLDGKE
;
A
#
# COMPACT_ATOMS: atom_id res chain seq x y z
N MET A 1 13.59 20.14 22.74
CA MET A 1 12.99 21.37 22.19
C MET A 1 12.89 22.34 23.35
N ASN A 2 13.65 23.43 23.34
CA ASN A 2 13.71 24.34 24.49
C ASN A 2 12.42 25.18 24.58
N PRO A 3 11.90 25.48 25.77
CA PRO A 3 10.55 26.06 25.92
C PRO A 3 10.46 27.58 25.65
N THR A 4 11.49 28.22 25.08
CA THR A 4 11.60 29.69 24.99
C THR A 4 11.90 30.24 23.59
N ASP A 5 11.58 29.50 22.53
CA ASP A 5 11.76 29.99 21.15
C ASP A 5 10.54 30.81 20.72
N PHE A 6 10.42 32.05 21.21
CA PHE A 6 9.47 33.01 20.67
C PHE A 6 9.92 33.45 19.28
N TYR A 7 9.08 33.21 18.27
CA TYR A 7 9.34 33.66 16.89
C TYR A 7 9.58 35.17 16.84
N THR A 8 10.71 35.59 16.26
CA THR A 8 10.93 37.01 15.99
C THR A 8 10.05 37.47 14.83
N ARG A 9 9.75 38.78 14.76
CA ARG A 9 9.00 39.37 13.64
C ARG A 9 9.64 39.03 12.28
N ARG A 10 10.97 38.94 12.24
CA ARG A 10 11.72 38.58 11.03
C ARG A 10 11.48 37.11 10.65
N ASP A 11 11.51 36.20 11.62
CA ASP A 11 11.23 34.77 11.39
C ASP A 11 9.79 34.60 10.90
N TRP A 12 8.85 35.36 11.45
CA TRP A 12 7.45 35.32 11.05
C TRP A 12 7.26 35.82 9.61
N LEU A 13 7.85 36.96 9.26
CA LEU A 13 7.79 37.50 7.89
C LEU A 13 8.46 36.58 6.86
N GLN A 14 9.60 35.97 7.22
CA GLN A 14 10.29 35.00 6.37
C GLN A 14 9.43 33.74 6.15
N LYS A 15 8.86 33.17 7.22
CA LYS A 15 8.02 31.96 7.11
C LYS A 15 6.69 32.23 6.41
N ALA A 16 6.02 33.36 6.67
CA ALA A 16 4.74 33.69 6.06
C ALA A 16 4.88 34.04 4.57
N GLY A 17 5.89 34.86 4.21
CA GLY A 17 6.13 35.26 2.83
C GLY A 17 6.71 34.14 1.96
N ALA A 18 7.76 33.45 2.44
CA ALA A 18 8.39 32.37 1.68
C ALA A 18 7.55 31.07 1.71
N GLY A 19 6.79 30.83 2.78
CA GLY A 19 5.94 29.65 2.92
C GLY A 19 4.75 29.63 1.95
N PHE A 20 4.13 30.78 1.67
CA PHE A 20 3.03 30.86 0.70
C PHE A 20 3.52 30.61 -0.73
N GLY A 21 4.70 31.13 -1.10
CA GLY A 21 5.35 30.80 -2.39
C GLY A 21 5.68 29.31 -2.53
N GLY A 22 5.99 28.65 -1.41
CA GLY A 22 6.20 27.20 -1.35
C GLY A 22 4.98 26.38 -1.77
N LEU A 23 3.75 26.87 -1.56
CA LEU A 23 2.53 26.20 -2.02
C LEU A 23 2.42 26.21 -3.55
N GLY A 24 2.75 27.35 -4.19
CA GLY A 24 2.79 27.46 -5.64
C GLY A 24 3.89 26.59 -6.26
N LEU A 25 5.09 26.60 -5.66
CA LEU A 25 6.18 25.73 -6.07
C LEU A 25 5.83 24.23 -5.93
N ALA A 26 5.16 23.85 -4.84
CA ALA A 26 4.69 22.48 -4.65
C ALA A 26 3.72 22.06 -5.76
N SER A 27 2.83 22.96 -6.22
CA SER A 27 1.94 22.69 -7.35
C SER A 27 2.71 22.45 -8.65
N LEU A 28 3.70 23.28 -8.97
CA LEU A 28 4.52 23.13 -10.18
C LEU A 28 5.34 21.83 -10.15
N LEU A 29 5.94 21.50 -8.99
CA LEU A 29 6.68 20.25 -8.81
C LEU A 29 5.76 19.02 -8.88
N ALA A 30 4.49 19.15 -8.51
CA ALA A 30 3.50 18.09 -8.67
C ALA A 30 3.20 17.84 -10.16
N ASP A 31 3.00 18.91 -10.94
CA ASP A 31 2.75 18.85 -12.38
C ASP A 31 3.94 18.24 -13.14
N GLU A 32 5.17 18.53 -12.71
CA GLU A 32 6.41 17.97 -13.27
C GLU A 32 6.74 16.56 -12.72
N GLY A 33 5.94 16.02 -11.78
CA GLY A 33 6.18 14.70 -11.18
C GLY A 33 7.45 14.63 -10.32
N LEU A 34 7.97 15.77 -9.86
CA LEU A 34 9.20 15.89 -9.08
C LEU A 34 8.95 15.83 -7.56
N LEU A 35 7.69 15.91 -7.12
CA LEU A 35 7.33 15.59 -5.74
C LEU A 35 7.58 14.11 -5.47
N GLY A 36 8.25 13.80 -4.36
CA GLY A 36 8.51 12.42 -3.94
C GLY A 36 7.21 11.62 -3.83
N THR A 37 6.98 10.72 -4.78
CA THR A 37 5.79 9.89 -4.83
C THR A 37 5.98 8.64 -3.97
N SER A 38 5.77 8.77 -2.67
CA SER A 38 5.44 7.58 -1.87
C SER A 38 3.97 7.64 -1.51
N ASP A 39 3.10 7.58 -2.52
CA ASP A 39 1.70 7.25 -2.26
C ASP A 39 1.69 5.80 -1.74
N PRO A 40 1.40 5.57 -0.45
CA PRO A 40 1.41 4.23 0.13
C PRO A 40 0.32 3.33 -0.48
N LEU A 41 -0.66 3.94 -1.18
CA LEU A 41 -1.75 3.26 -1.87
C LEU A 41 -1.52 3.20 -3.38
N ALA A 42 -0.37 3.65 -3.88
CA ALA A 42 -0.03 3.54 -5.29
C ALA A 42 -0.10 2.06 -5.74
N PRO A 43 -0.66 1.78 -6.93
CA PRO A 43 -0.65 0.44 -7.50
C PRO A 43 0.79 -0.11 -7.58
N LYS A 44 1.01 -1.28 -6.98
CA LYS A 44 2.31 -1.97 -7.05
C LYS A 44 2.35 -2.83 -8.31
N ILE A 45 3.55 -2.94 -8.89
CA ILE A 45 3.80 -3.87 -9.98
C ILE A 45 3.56 -5.29 -9.45
N ALA A 46 2.74 -6.07 -10.17
CA ALA A 46 2.48 -7.46 -9.83
C ALA A 46 3.77 -8.28 -9.95
N HIS A 47 3.96 -9.26 -9.07
CA HIS A 47 5.12 -10.18 -9.12
C HIS A 47 5.18 -10.99 -10.42
N PHE A 48 4.06 -11.15 -11.12
CA PHE A 48 3.94 -11.90 -12.36
C PHE A 48 3.17 -11.10 -13.41
N PRO A 49 3.46 -11.28 -14.71
CA PRO A 49 2.68 -10.68 -15.77
C PRO A 49 1.23 -11.17 -15.71
N GLY A 50 0.28 -10.23 -15.68
CA GLY A 50 -1.15 -10.53 -15.69
C GLY A 50 -1.56 -11.17 -17.01
N LYS A 51 -1.72 -12.49 -17.04
CA LYS A 51 -2.16 -13.23 -18.24
C LYS A 51 -3.69 -13.34 -18.35
N ALA A 52 -4.41 -13.23 -17.24
CA ALA A 52 -5.86 -13.41 -17.20
C ALA A 52 -6.59 -12.10 -17.55
N LYS A 53 -7.50 -12.15 -18.52
CA LYS A 53 -8.35 -11.01 -18.92
C LYS A 53 -9.65 -10.92 -18.11
N SER A 54 -10.15 -12.04 -17.60
CA SER A 54 -11.38 -12.11 -16.81
C SER A 54 -11.31 -13.30 -15.86
N VAL A 55 -11.90 -13.17 -14.66
CA VAL A 55 -11.96 -14.23 -13.64
C VAL A 55 -13.41 -14.36 -13.19
N ILE A 56 -13.95 -15.58 -13.23
CA ILE A 56 -15.23 -15.91 -12.60
C ILE A 56 -14.90 -16.60 -11.28
N TRP A 57 -15.14 -15.92 -10.17
CA TRP A 57 -14.91 -16.47 -8.83
C TRP A 57 -16.22 -16.96 -8.23
N LEU A 58 -16.30 -18.26 -7.98
CA LEU A 58 -17.46 -18.90 -7.38
C LEU A 58 -17.13 -19.26 -5.93
N PHE A 59 -17.78 -18.59 -4.99
CA PHE A 59 -17.69 -18.92 -3.56
C PHE A 59 -18.93 -19.70 -3.14
N ILE A 60 -18.77 -21.01 -2.92
CA ILE A 60 -19.85 -21.91 -2.49
C ILE A 60 -19.70 -22.14 -0.99
N ASN A 61 -20.62 -21.61 -0.20
CA ASN A 61 -20.63 -21.81 1.24
C ASN A 61 -21.15 -23.22 1.57
N GLY A 62 -20.41 -23.96 2.40
CA GLY A 62 -20.81 -25.31 2.82
C GLY A 62 -20.52 -26.43 1.83
N GLY A 63 -19.79 -26.17 0.74
CA GLY A 63 -19.24 -27.23 -0.11
C GLY A 63 -18.10 -27.97 0.62
N PRO A 64 -17.95 -29.29 0.42
CA PRO A 64 -16.78 -30.01 0.92
C PRO A 64 -15.52 -29.36 0.35
N SER A 65 -14.45 -29.23 1.14
CA SER A 65 -13.23 -28.66 0.59
C SER A 65 -12.73 -29.57 -0.54
N GLN A 66 -12.00 -29.00 -1.50
CA GLN A 66 -11.34 -29.81 -2.53
C GLN A 66 -10.44 -30.89 -1.89
N VAL A 67 -9.92 -30.61 -0.70
CA VAL A 67 -9.07 -31.54 0.05
C VAL A 67 -9.87 -32.74 0.57
N ASP A 68 -11.15 -32.53 0.89
CA ASP A 68 -12.09 -33.50 1.46
C ASP A 68 -12.91 -34.25 0.41
N THR A 69 -12.73 -33.93 -0.88
CA THR A 69 -13.58 -34.44 -1.96
C THR A 69 -12.82 -35.44 -2.84
N TRP A 70 -13.29 -36.70 -2.87
CA TRP A 70 -12.96 -37.78 -3.84
C TRP A 70 -11.48 -37.99 -4.23
N ASP A 71 -10.53 -37.56 -3.41
CA ASP A 71 -9.10 -37.74 -3.64
C ASP A 71 -8.51 -38.51 -2.45
N TYR A 72 -8.52 -39.85 -2.56
CA TYR A 72 -7.97 -40.70 -1.52
C TYR A 72 -6.47 -40.47 -1.38
N LYS A 73 -6.05 -39.93 -0.22
CA LYS A 73 -4.67 -39.57 0.10
C LYS A 73 -4.11 -40.53 1.15
N PRO A 74 -3.60 -41.70 0.76
CA PRO A 74 -3.10 -42.72 1.69
C PRO A 74 -1.93 -42.23 2.54
N GLU A 75 -1.21 -41.18 2.11
CA GLU A 75 -0.13 -40.59 2.90
C GLU A 75 -0.64 -39.79 4.10
N LEU A 76 -1.81 -39.16 4.01
CA LEU A 76 -2.42 -38.45 5.15
C LEU A 76 -2.77 -39.43 6.27
N GLU A 77 -3.34 -40.59 5.94
CA GLU A 77 -3.60 -41.66 6.92
C GLU A 77 -2.32 -42.18 7.58
N LYS A 78 -1.21 -42.29 6.84
CA LYS A 78 0.08 -42.77 7.36
C LYS A 78 0.80 -41.76 8.26
N LEU A 79 0.49 -40.49 8.10
CA LEU A 79 1.11 -39.37 8.81
C LEU A 79 0.20 -38.78 9.89
N ASP A 80 -1.03 -39.28 10.02
CA ASP A 80 -1.96 -38.87 11.07
C ASP A 80 -1.36 -39.12 12.46
N GLY A 81 -1.43 -38.11 13.33
CA GLY A 81 -0.86 -38.15 14.69
C GLY A 81 0.68 -38.08 14.79
N LYS A 82 1.40 -37.79 13.70
CA LYS A 82 2.85 -37.52 13.75
C LYS A 82 3.11 -36.01 13.74
N GLU A 83 3.78 -35.53 14.78
CA GLU A 83 4.39 -34.18 14.84
C GLU A 83 5.76 -34.14 14.15
#